data_AF-A0AAD3MM07-F1
#
_entry.id   AF-A0AAD3MM07-F1
#
_cell.length_a   1.000
_cell.length_b   1.000
_cell.length_c   1.000
_cell.angle_alpha   90.00
_cell.angle_beta   90.00
_cell.angle_gamma   90.00
#
_symmetry.space_group_name_H-M   'P 1'
#
loop_
_entity.id
_entity.type
_entity.pdbx_description
1 polymer ?
#
loop_
_entity_poly.entity_id
_entity_poly.type
_entity_poly.pdbx_seq_one_letter_code
_entity_poly.pdbx_strand_id
1 'polypeptide(L)'
;MLLLALTGGGSLGRHYIAMFEATQNVTLKPTESWREVLLDTRVMDLFFTVHGKIREDSDMAQDSLQCLAQLASMHGPIFPDESAQVSYLAHLVEGLLSMINGIEIEDSEAVGISNIISNLITMFPRSILTALPSDLFTSFINCLTLLTCSFGRSAALEEVLDKDDMVYMEAYDKLLESWLTLVQDEEHFPRGCFIQPAIQVFNSYIQCHLAAPDGTRNLSVNGITIGMLGRVAADHCIPLLTSLLEDRVTRLHGQLQRTQQHLMASSDPGSVDRKVLDDLYEDIHWLILVSGYLLADDPQGETPLIPSEVMEFSIKHSTEVDINTTLQILGSPGEKASSIPGCNRTDSVIRLLSAVLRTSEVESRATRASLTELLSPQMGKDIVWFLRRWAKTYLLVDEKLYEQ
;
A
#
# COMPACT_ATOMS: atom_id res chain seq x y z
N MET A 1 -25.11 26.19 -5.10
CA MET A 1 -23.88 26.40 -4.29
C MET A 1 -23.72 25.48 -3.09
N LEU A 2 -24.75 24.76 -2.60
CA LEU A 2 -24.58 23.70 -1.58
C LEU A 2 -24.34 22.27 -2.14
N LEU A 3 -24.55 22.05 -3.44
CA LEU A 3 -24.34 20.75 -4.11
C LEU A 3 -22.89 20.51 -4.59
N LEU A 4 -22.01 21.53 -4.48
CA LEU A 4 -20.57 21.43 -4.78
C LEU A 4 -19.71 21.19 -3.52
N ALA A 5 -20.31 21.22 -2.33
CA ALA A 5 -19.61 20.99 -1.06
C ALA A 5 -19.67 19.51 -0.58
N LEU A 6 -20.48 18.66 -1.23
CA LEU A 6 -20.66 17.24 -0.85
C LEU A 6 -19.86 16.26 -1.73
N THR A 7 -19.21 16.75 -2.77
CA THR A 7 -18.18 16.00 -3.51
C THR A 7 -16.83 16.33 -2.88
N GLY A 8 -16.46 15.60 -1.83
CA GLY A 8 -15.16 15.70 -1.15
C GLY A 8 -13.96 15.26 -2.00
N GLY A 9 -13.87 15.71 -3.26
CA GLY A 9 -12.65 15.68 -4.08
C GLY A 9 -11.68 16.82 -3.76
N GLY A 10 -11.97 17.63 -2.74
CA GLY A 10 -11.15 18.79 -2.35
C GLY A 10 -9.97 18.48 -1.43
N SER A 11 -9.87 17.28 -0.85
CA SER A 11 -8.71 16.89 -0.03
C SER A 11 -7.57 16.33 -0.88
N LEU A 12 -7.87 15.46 -1.86
CA LEU A 12 -6.85 14.95 -2.79
C LEU A 12 -6.22 16.07 -3.62
N GLY A 13 -7.02 17.01 -4.16
CA GLY A 13 -6.49 18.12 -4.94
C GLY A 13 -5.59 19.06 -4.12
N ARG A 14 -5.85 19.21 -2.82
CA ARG A 14 -4.95 19.98 -1.92
C ARG A 14 -3.73 19.19 -1.50
N HIS A 15 -3.81 17.87 -1.37
CA HIS A 15 -2.62 17.03 -1.21
C HIS A 15 -1.73 17.09 -2.45
N TYR A 16 -2.27 17.02 -3.67
CA TYR A 16 -1.48 17.18 -4.89
C TYR A 16 -0.91 18.59 -5.07
N ILE A 17 -1.62 19.64 -4.66
CA ILE A 17 -1.13 21.03 -4.73
C ILE A 17 -0.12 21.33 -3.61
N ALA A 18 -0.31 20.81 -2.40
CA ALA A 18 0.64 20.94 -1.29
C ALA A 18 1.88 20.04 -1.48
N MET A 19 1.75 18.85 -2.07
CA MET A 19 2.87 18.01 -2.53
C MET A 19 3.66 18.65 -3.68
N PHE A 20 3.03 19.53 -4.46
CA PHE A 20 3.75 20.31 -5.47
C PHE A 20 4.50 21.51 -4.88
N GLU A 21 4.10 21.97 -3.68
CA GLU A 21 4.64 23.16 -3.03
C GLU A 21 5.64 22.84 -1.88
N ALA A 22 5.64 21.63 -1.32
CA ALA A 22 6.61 21.18 -0.32
C ALA A 22 7.58 20.15 -0.92
N THR A 23 8.84 20.56 -1.12
CA THR A 23 9.96 19.85 -1.79
C THR A 23 9.87 19.71 -3.32
N GLN A 24 10.06 20.83 -4.03
CA GLN A 24 10.80 20.77 -5.29
C GLN A 24 12.22 20.23 -4.97
N ASN A 25 12.39 18.91 -4.96
CA ASN A 25 13.71 18.31 -5.10
C ASN A 25 14.21 18.68 -6.50
N VAL A 26 14.87 19.84 -6.60
CA VAL A 26 15.53 20.29 -7.82
C VAL A 26 16.52 19.19 -8.18
N THR A 27 16.31 18.56 -9.34
CA THR A 27 17.15 17.44 -9.75
C THR A 27 18.50 17.95 -10.25
N LEU A 28 19.57 17.26 -9.87
CA LEU A 28 20.92 17.65 -10.24
C LEU A 28 21.20 17.22 -11.69
N LYS A 29 21.22 18.19 -12.62
CA LYS A 29 21.52 17.96 -14.05
C LYS A 29 22.79 18.67 -14.53
N PRO A 30 23.97 18.22 -14.10
CA PRO A 30 25.23 18.87 -14.41
C PRO A 30 25.67 18.60 -15.86
N THR A 31 26.43 19.53 -16.43
CA THR A 31 27.10 19.38 -17.73
C THR A 31 28.32 18.46 -17.62
N GLU A 32 28.85 18.02 -18.77
CA GLU A 32 30.04 17.17 -18.83
C GLU A 32 31.28 17.76 -18.14
N SER A 33 31.36 19.08 -18.03
CA SER A 33 32.45 19.79 -17.34
C SER A 33 32.57 19.45 -15.85
N TRP A 34 31.50 18.94 -15.23
CA TRP A 34 31.49 18.53 -13.82
C TRP A 34 31.85 17.06 -13.60
N ARG A 35 32.07 16.30 -14.68
CA ARG A 35 32.27 14.84 -14.64
C ARG A 35 33.44 14.44 -13.74
N GLU A 36 34.57 15.12 -13.85
CA GLU A 36 35.77 14.82 -13.04
C GLU A 36 35.55 15.07 -11.54
N VAL A 37 34.58 15.93 -11.18
CA VAL A 37 34.30 16.27 -9.78
C VAL A 37 33.22 15.37 -9.20
N LEU A 38 32.06 15.27 -9.85
CA LEU A 38 30.89 14.60 -9.28
C LEU A 38 30.88 13.08 -9.50
N LEU A 39 31.66 12.56 -10.46
CA LEU A 39 31.86 11.11 -10.62
C LEU A 39 33.09 10.59 -9.87
N ASP A 40 33.88 11.45 -9.20
CA ASP A 40 34.93 10.99 -8.29
C ASP A 40 34.27 10.40 -7.04
N THR A 41 34.45 9.11 -6.81
CA THR A 41 33.85 8.38 -5.68
C THR A 41 34.21 9.00 -4.33
N ARG A 42 35.36 9.68 -4.23
CA ARG A 42 35.81 10.35 -3.00
C ARG A 42 34.89 11.50 -2.58
N VAL A 43 34.21 12.15 -3.53
CA VAL A 43 33.22 13.19 -3.21
C VAL A 43 31.99 12.56 -2.57
N MET A 44 31.52 11.44 -3.11
CA MET A 44 30.41 10.69 -2.52
C MET A 44 30.77 10.14 -1.12
N ASP A 45 31.94 9.52 -0.99
CA ASP A 45 32.46 9.00 0.28
C ASP A 45 32.58 10.10 1.34
N LEU A 46 32.96 11.31 0.91
CA LEU A 46 33.03 12.47 1.78
C LEU A 46 31.65 12.79 2.37
N PHE A 47 30.59 12.85 1.56
CA PHE A 47 29.25 13.17 2.07
C PHE A 47 28.70 12.09 3.00
N PHE A 48 28.92 10.81 2.70
CA PHE A 48 28.56 9.73 3.64
C PHE A 48 29.36 9.82 4.95
N THR A 49 30.66 10.09 4.87
CA THR A 49 31.52 10.25 6.06
C THR A 49 31.12 11.48 6.89
N VAL A 50 30.77 12.58 6.23
CA VAL A 50 30.32 13.82 6.87
C VAL A 50 29.01 13.55 7.61
N HIS A 51 28.01 12.97 6.94
CA HIS A 51 26.74 12.61 7.57
C HIS A 51 26.95 11.72 8.80
N GLY A 52 27.73 10.63 8.66
CA GLY A 52 28.03 9.72 9.77
C GLY A 52 28.70 10.39 10.99
N LYS A 53 29.35 11.54 10.82
CA LYS A 53 29.97 12.31 11.91
C LYS A 53 29.07 13.36 12.55
N ILE A 54 28.08 13.87 11.82
CA ILE A 54 27.24 15.01 12.25
C ILE A 54 25.78 14.61 12.48
N ARG A 55 25.43 13.34 12.28
CA ARG A 55 24.04 12.85 12.36
C ARG A 55 23.35 13.06 13.71
N GLU A 56 24.09 13.20 14.81
CA GLU A 56 23.53 13.50 16.13
C GLU A 56 23.01 14.95 16.25
N ASP A 57 23.37 15.83 15.30
CA ASP A 57 22.83 17.18 15.18
C ASP A 57 21.74 17.18 14.10
N SER A 58 20.48 17.37 14.51
CA SER A 58 19.32 17.20 13.62
C SER A 58 19.37 18.11 12.39
N ASP A 59 19.81 19.35 12.54
CA ASP A 59 19.84 20.33 11.45
C ASP A 59 20.95 19.96 10.46
N MET A 60 22.13 19.61 10.98
CA MET A 60 23.25 19.17 10.15
C MET A 60 23.01 17.80 9.49
N ALA A 61 22.27 16.91 10.15
CA ALA A 61 21.85 15.62 9.61
C ALA A 61 20.95 15.83 8.38
N GLN A 62 19.97 16.73 8.48
CA GLN A 62 19.08 17.09 7.37
C GLN A 62 19.87 17.69 6.19
N ASP A 63 20.76 18.65 6.44
CA ASP A 63 21.59 19.28 5.40
C ASP A 63 22.47 18.25 4.66
N SER A 64 23.07 17.32 5.40
CA SER A 64 23.92 16.28 4.81
C SER A 64 23.13 15.23 4.03
N LEU A 65 21.95 14.83 4.51
CA LEU A 65 21.06 13.94 3.77
C LEU A 65 20.50 14.61 2.52
N GLN A 66 20.23 15.93 2.55
CA GLN A 66 19.82 16.67 1.36
C GLN A 66 20.95 16.70 0.30
N CYS A 67 22.21 16.85 0.72
CA CYS A 67 23.35 16.70 -0.19
C CYS A 67 23.39 15.30 -0.83
N LEU A 68 23.21 14.24 -0.04
CA LEU A 68 23.18 12.86 -0.55
C LEU A 68 21.98 12.61 -1.48
N ALA A 69 20.81 13.15 -1.15
CA ALA A 69 19.62 13.06 -2.00
C ALA A 69 19.83 13.76 -3.34
N GLN A 70 20.53 14.90 -3.35
CA GLN A 70 20.92 15.61 -4.57
C GLN A 70 21.87 14.79 -5.44
N LEU A 71 22.88 14.14 -4.84
CA LEU A 71 23.76 13.20 -5.54
C LEU A 71 22.97 12.01 -6.12
N ALA A 72 22.00 11.48 -5.38
CA ALA A 72 21.09 10.42 -5.86
C ALA A 72 20.15 10.88 -6.99
N SER A 73 19.95 12.19 -7.16
CA SER A 73 19.12 12.75 -8.24
C SER A 73 19.88 13.04 -9.53
N MET A 74 21.16 12.69 -9.58
CA MET A 74 22.03 13.06 -10.69
C MET A 74 21.65 12.34 -11.98
N HIS A 75 21.45 13.11 -13.05
CA HIS A 75 21.08 12.58 -14.37
C HIS A 75 21.57 13.49 -15.50
N GLY A 76 21.46 13.01 -16.75
CA GLY A 76 21.80 13.78 -17.95
C GLY A 76 23.22 13.53 -18.48
N PRO A 77 23.81 14.50 -19.22
CA PRO A 77 25.01 14.27 -20.03
C PRO A 77 26.29 14.07 -19.20
N ILE A 78 26.24 14.26 -17.88
CA ILE A 78 27.39 14.00 -17.02
C ILE A 78 27.87 12.56 -17.12
N PHE A 79 26.97 11.60 -17.34
CA PHE A 79 27.36 10.21 -17.55
C PHE A 79 27.78 9.96 -19.00
N PRO A 80 29.02 9.50 -19.25
CA PRO A 80 29.50 9.24 -20.61
C PRO A 80 28.84 8.02 -21.26
N ASP A 81 28.45 7.03 -20.45
CA ASP A 81 27.85 5.76 -20.88
C ASP A 81 27.07 5.10 -19.73
N GLU A 82 26.36 4.00 -20.03
CA GLU A 82 25.61 3.23 -19.05
C GLU A 82 26.50 2.56 -18.01
N SER A 83 27.73 2.16 -18.36
CA SER A 83 28.65 1.52 -17.42
C SER A 83 29.06 2.49 -16.30
N ALA A 84 29.25 3.76 -16.61
CA ALA A 84 29.50 4.81 -15.64
C ALA A 84 28.29 5.06 -14.73
N GLN A 85 27.07 4.99 -15.27
CA GLN A 85 25.84 5.07 -14.47
C GLN A 85 25.72 3.89 -13.50
N VAL A 86 25.95 2.67 -13.97
CA VAL A 86 25.91 1.45 -13.12
C VAL A 86 26.96 1.54 -12.02
N SER A 87 28.18 1.97 -12.35
CA SER A 87 29.27 2.09 -11.36
C SER A 87 28.97 3.16 -10.31
N TYR A 88 28.42 4.30 -10.73
CA TYR A 88 28.01 5.37 -9.83
C TYR A 88 26.86 4.95 -8.92
N LEU A 89 25.82 4.35 -9.49
CA LEU A 89 24.67 3.84 -8.75
C LEU A 89 25.08 2.77 -7.75
N ALA A 90 25.95 1.82 -8.15
CA ALA A 90 26.45 0.78 -7.27
C ALA A 90 27.18 1.37 -6.05
N HIS A 91 28.10 2.32 -6.27
CA HIS A 91 28.84 2.97 -5.19
C HIS A 91 27.92 3.74 -4.24
N LEU A 92 26.88 4.39 -4.77
CA LEU A 92 25.90 5.12 -3.98
C LEU A 92 24.99 4.21 -3.16
N VAL A 93 24.57 3.08 -3.72
CA VAL A 93 23.81 2.03 -3.01
C VAL A 93 24.67 1.39 -1.92
N GLU A 94 25.95 1.09 -2.20
CA GLU A 94 26.88 0.54 -1.20
C GLU A 94 27.08 1.51 -0.02
N GLY A 95 27.30 2.79 -0.30
CA GLY A 95 27.42 3.82 0.73
C GLY A 95 26.14 3.98 1.56
N LEU A 96 24.97 3.99 0.90
CA LEU A 96 23.66 4.06 1.56
C LEU A 96 23.43 2.86 2.48
N LEU A 97 23.69 1.65 1.99
CA LEU A 97 23.56 0.42 2.77
C LEU A 97 24.53 0.41 3.95
N SER A 98 25.78 0.85 3.76
CA SER A 98 26.75 0.96 4.85
C SER A 98 26.36 1.99 5.90
N MET A 99 25.66 3.05 5.51
CA MET A 99 25.18 4.10 6.41
C MET A 99 24.00 3.62 7.25
N ILE A 100 23.08 2.85 6.66
CA ILE A 100 21.87 2.35 7.34
C ILE A 100 22.15 1.10 8.17
N ASN A 101 23.03 0.21 7.71
CA ASN A 101 23.27 -1.07 8.39
C ASN A 101 23.96 -0.88 9.75
N GLY A 102 23.29 -1.32 10.81
CA GLY A 102 23.84 -1.36 12.17
C GLY A 102 23.61 -0.09 12.99
N ILE A 103 22.75 0.80 12.52
CA ILE A 103 22.47 2.09 13.14
C ILE A 103 20.95 2.29 13.29
N GLU A 104 20.53 2.91 14.40
CA GLU A 104 19.14 3.34 14.62
C GLU A 104 18.90 4.66 13.87
N ILE A 105 17.86 4.70 13.05
CA ILE A 105 17.46 5.88 12.28
C ILE A 105 16.67 6.81 13.20
N GLU A 106 17.12 8.05 13.30
CA GLU A 106 16.43 9.09 14.07
C GLU A 106 15.30 9.74 13.24
N ASP A 107 14.34 10.36 13.93
CA ASP A 107 13.19 11.05 13.30
C ASP A 107 13.68 12.09 12.27
N SER A 108 14.77 12.80 12.56
CA SER A 108 15.38 13.83 11.69
C SER A 108 15.93 13.27 10.36
N GLU A 109 16.21 11.96 10.30
CA GLU A 109 16.86 11.32 9.15
C GLU A 109 15.85 10.65 8.20
N ALA A 110 14.64 10.31 8.68
CA ALA A 110 13.68 9.47 7.96
C ALA A 110 13.29 10.01 6.57
N VAL A 111 12.97 11.31 6.49
CA VAL A 111 12.61 11.97 5.22
C VAL A 111 13.82 12.06 4.28
N GLY A 112 15.01 12.38 4.81
CA GLY A 112 16.24 12.43 4.01
C GLY A 112 16.60 11.08 3.39
N ILE A 113 16.52 10.00 4.17
CA ILE A 113 16.80 8.63 3.71
C ILE A 113 15.77 8.18 2.66
N SER A 114 14.48 8.40 2.91
CA SER A 114 13.43 8.05 1.94
C SER A 114 13.56 8.83 0.62
N ASN A 115 13.98 10.10 0.67
CA ASN A 115 14.29 10.90 -0.51
C ASN A 115 15.47 10.35 -1.30
N ILE A 116 16.56 9.93 -0.64
CA ILE A 116 17.69 9.28 -1.32
C ILE A 116 17.21 8.04 -2.05
N ILE A 117 16.52 7.13 -1.36
CA ILE A 117 16.01 5.87 -1.93
C ILE A 117 15.07 6.12 -3.10
N SER A 118 14.16 7.07 -2.96
CA SER A 118 13.22 7.43 -4.03
C SER A 118 13.94 7.98 -5.26
N ASN A 119 14.95 8.83 -5.08
CA ASN A 119 15.76 9.34 -6.19
C ASN A 119 16.52 8.21 -6.88
N LEU A 120 17.11 7.26 -6.13
CA LEU A 120 17.79 6.10 -6.73
C LEU A 120 16.87 5.27 -7.63
N ILE A 121 15.60 5.11 -7.23
CA ILE A 121 14.62 4.30 -7.96
C ILE A 121 14.02 5.06 -9.15
N THR A 122 13.75 6.36 -8.98
CA THR A 122 13.01 7.17 -9.97
C THR A 122 13.90 7.84 -11.01
N MET A 123 15.17 8.13 -10.67
CA MET A 123 16.07 8.90 -11.54
C MET A 123 16.95 8.01 -12.42
N PHE A 124 17.25 6.79 -11.98
CA PHE A 124 18.03 5.84 -12.76
C PHE A 124 17.12 4.95 -13.62
N PRO A 125 17.43 4.76 -14.92
CA PRO A 125 16.67 3.85 -15.76
C PRO A 125 16.68 2.41 -15.22
N ARG A 126 15.61 1.67 -15.48
CA ARG A 126 15.46 0.26 -15.05
C ARG A 126 16.61 -0.62 -15.54
N SER A 127 17.09 -0.41 -16.77
CA SER A 127 18.26 -1.13 -17.31
C SER A 127 19.50 -1.00 -16.42
N ILE A 128 19.70 0.18 -15.81
CA ILE A 128 20.81 0.46 -14.90
C ILE A 128 20.59 -0.22 -13.55
N LEU A 129 19.37 -0.14 -12.99
CA LEU A 129 19.02 -0.83 -11.74
C LEU A 129 19.21 -2.35 -11.85
N THR A 130 18.79 -2.94 -12.97
CA THR A 130 18.91 -4.39 -13.23
C THR A 130 20.33 -4.83 -13.56
N ALA A 131 21.21 -3.89 -13.93
CA ALA A 131 22.62 -4.15 -14.20
C ALA A 131 23.51 -4.10 -12.95
N LEU A 132 22.95 -3.75 -11.79
CA LEU A 132 23.66 -3.85 -10.51
C LEU A 132 24.04 -5.30 -10.19
N PRO A 133 25.13 -5.54 -9.44
CA PRO A 133 25.44 -6.87 -8.91
C PRO A 133 24.24 -7.45 -8.16
N SER A 134 23.91 -8.72 -8.39
CA SER A 134 22.70 -9.37 -7.86
C SER A 134 22.58 -9.26 -6.34
N ASP A 135 23.70 -9.41 -5.63
CA ASP A 135 23.75 -9.37 -4.18
C ASP A 135 23.53 -7.94 -3.66
N LEU A 136 24.03 -6.93 -4.40
CA LEU A 136 23.84 -5.53 -4.07
C LEU A 136 22.38 -5.10 -4.30
N PHE A 137 21.80 -5.47 -5.45
CA PHE A 137 20.38 -5.22 -5.74
C PHE A 137 19.48 -5.89 -4.70
N THR A 138 19.75 -7.15 -4.36
CA THR A 138 18.99 -7.88 -3.32
C THR A 138 19.10 -7.19 -1.97
N SER A 139 20.30 -6.73 -1.59
CA SER A 139 20.52 -5.99 -0.34
C SER A 139 19.79 -4.65 -0.32
N PHE A 140 19.76 -3.94 -1.46
CA PHE A 140 19.01 -2.70 -1.62
C PHE A 140 17.51 -2.91 -1.47
N ILE A 141 16.93 -3.91 -2.12
CA ILE A 141 15.50 -4.23 -2.01
C ILE A 141 15.14 -4.69 -0.58
N ASN A 142 16.01 -5.46 0.08
CA ASN A 142 15.82 -5.84 1.48
C ASN A 142 15.84 -4.61 2.40
N CYS A 143 16.77 -3.68 2.19
CA CYS A 143 16.84 -2.42 2.93
C CYS A 143 15.57 -1.59 2.73
N LEU A 144 15.13 -1.40 1.48
CA LEU A 144 13.88 -0.72 1.15
C LEU A 144 12.70 -1.38 1.89
N THR A 145 12.59 -2.71 1.84
CA THR A 145 11.51 -3.47 2.52
C THR A 145 11.51 -3.22 4.03
N LEU A 146 12.67 -3.32 4.67
CA LEU A 146 12.82 -3.12 6.11
C LEU A 146 12.45 -1.70 6.52
N LEU A 147 12.92 -0.70 5.78
CA LEU A 147 12.61 0.70 6.03
C LEU A 147 11.13 1.00 5.80
N THR A 148 10.52 0.52 4.71
CA THR A 148 9.09 0.69 4.46
C THR A 148 8.27 0.13 5.61
N CYS A 149 8.57 -1.09 6.08
CA CYS A 149 7.84 -1.68 7.20
C CYS A 149 8.08 -0.94 8.52
N SER A 150 9.32 -0.49 8.77
CA SER A 150 9.67 0.25 9.98
C SER A 150 9.00 1.63 10.02
N PHE A 151 9.12 2.39 8.94
CA PHE A 151 8.53 3.71 8.81
C PHE A 151 7.00 3.63 8.84
N GLY A 152 6.38 2.61 8.22
CA GLY A 152 4.93 2.40 8.35
C GLY A 152 4.48 2.19 9.79
N ARG A 153 5.22 1.43 10.60
CA ARG A 153 4.90 1.27 12.03
C ARG A 153 5.12 2.55 12.83
N SER A 154 6.21 3.27 12.58
CA SER A 154 6.47 4.56 13.24
C SER A 154 5.41 5.59 12.88
N ALA A 155 5.03 5.66 11.60
CA ALA A 155 3.99 6.52 11.07
C ALA A 155 2.63 6.22 11.74
N ALA A 156 2.30 4.93 11.95
CA ALA A 156 1.09 4.56 12.67
C ALA A 156 1.11 5.04 14.12
N LEU A 157 2.28 5.01 14.74
CA LEU A 157 2.48 5.52 16.09
C LEU A 157 2.39 7.06 16.14
N GLU A 158 2.87 7.79 15.12
CA GLU A 158 2.72 9.25 15.03
C GLU A 158 1.25 9.67 15.07
N GLU A 159 0.37 8.97 14.33
CA GLU A 159 -1.06 9.29 14.33
C GLU A 159 -1.72 8.94 15.68
N VAL A 160 -1.32 7.83 16.32
CA VAL A 160 -1.83 7.47 17.65
C VAL A 160 -1.42 8.50 18.71
N LEU A 161 -0.21 9.05 18.58
CA LEU A 161 0.33 10.04 19.50
C LEU A 161 -0.12 11.47 19.20
N ASP A 162 -0.87 11.70 18.11
CA ASP A 162 -1.32 13.02 17.65
C ASP A 162 -0.14 14.01 17.55
N LYS A 163 0.97 13.55 16.93
CA LYS A 163 2.15 14.40 16.72
C LYS A 163 1.81 15.52 15.72
N ASP A 164 2.33 16.72 15.97
CA ASP A 164 2.20 17.85 15.04
C ASP A 164 3.02 17.64 13.75
N ASP A 165 4.23 17.07 13.89
CA ASP A 165 5.15 16.79 12.79
C ASP A 165 5.10 15.29 12.43
N MET A 166 4.50 14.97 11.28
CA MET A 166 4.26 13.60 10.79
C MET A 166 5.39 13.12 9.86
N VAL A 167 6.61 13.07 10.38
CA VAL A 167 7.83 12.86 9.58
C VAL A 167 7.91 11.44 9.01
N TYR A 168 7.50 10.42 9.78
CA TYR A 168 7.48 9.06 9.27
C TYR A 168 6.33 8.82 8.29
N MET A 169 5.20 9.51 8.41
CA MET A 169 4.14 9.45 7.37
C MET A 169 4.69 9.89 6.02
N GLU A 170 5.35 11.05 5.97
CA GLU A 170 5.95 11.57 4.73
C GLU A 170 6.99 10.61 4.16
N ALA A 171 7.90 10.11 5.01
CA ALA A 171 8.93 9.18 4.59
C ALA A 171 8.32 7.84 4.10
N TYR A 172 7.29 7.35 4.78
CA TYR A 172 6.60 6.10 4.42
C TYR A 172 5.88 6.23 3.09
N ASP A 173 5.15 7.32 2.86
CA ASP A 173 4.47 7.58 1.59
C ASP A 173 5.48 7.63 0.44
N LYS A 174 6.62 8.29 0.63
CA LYS A 174 7.70 8.33 -0.36
C LYS A 174 8.26 6.94 -0.70
N LEU A 175 8.43 6.08 0.31
CA LEU A 175 8.89 4.70 0.08
C LEU A 175 7.82 3.86 -0.64
N LEU A 176 6.53 4.05 -0.33
CA LEU A 176 5.43 3.40 -1.06
C LEU A 176 5.36 3.86 -2.52
N GLU A 177 5.51 5.16 -2.81
CA GLU A 177 5.61 5.66 -4.19
C GLU A 177 6.79 5.03 -4.95
N SER A 178 7.90 4.81 -4.25
CA SER A 178 9.08 4.14 -4.80
C SER A 178 8.81 2.67 -5.09
N TRP A 179 8.09 1.96 -4.22
CA TRP A 179 7.60 0.60 -4.48
C TRP A 179 6.70 0.54 -5.70
N LEU A 180 5.74 1.47 -5.83
CA LEU A 180 4.85 1.54 -6.98
C LEU A 180 5.64 1.66 -8.29
N THR A 181 6.68 2.50 -8.30
CA THR A 181 7.56 2.69 -9.45
C THR A 181 8.30 1.41 -9.85
N LEU A 182 8.68 0.56 -8.88
CA LEU A 182 9.36 -0.72 -9.14
C LEU A 182 8.40 -1.79 -9.67
N VAL A 183 7.19 -1.90 -9.09
CA VAL A 183 6.27 -3.01 -9.39
C VAL A 183 5.35 -2.76 -10.58
N GLN A 184 5.13 -1.51 -10.99
CA GLN A 184 4.33 -1.19 -12.19
C GLN A 184 4.96 -1.68 -13.50
N ASP A 185 6.24 -2.00 -13.49
CA ASP A 185 6.99 -2.43 -14.68
C ASP A 185 7.92 -3.60 -14.31
N GLU A 186 7.36 -4.61 -13.60
CA GLU A 186 8.15 -5.73 -13.08
C GLU A 186 8.80 -6.58 -14.18
N GLU A 187 8.30 -6.51 -15.41
CA GLU A 187 8.75 -7.33 -16.55
C GLU A 187 10.26 -7.19 -16.83
N HIS A 188 10.84 -6.03 -16.49
CA HIS A 188 12.26 -5.75 -16.66
C HIS A 188 13.14 -6.36 -15.56
N PHE A 189 12.54 -6.77 -14.44
CA PHE A 189 13.25 -7.33 -13.29
C PHE A 189 13.25 -8.87 -13.32
N PRO A 190 14.17 -9.52 -12.58
CA PRO A 190 14.16 -10.98 -12.45
C PRO A 190 12.82 -11.47 -11.89
N ARG A 191 12.17 -12.41 -12.61
CA ARG A 191 10.84 -12.93 -12.24
C ARG A 191 10.74 -13.30 -10.77
N GLY A 192 9.73 -12.76 -10.11
CA GLY A 192 9.41 -13.06 -8.71
C GLY A 192 10.36 -12.44 -7.67
N CYS A 193 11.30 -11.56 -8.06
CA CYS A 193 12.22 -10.93 -7.10
C CYS A 193 11.51 -10.07 -6.05
N PHE A 194 10.31 -9.58 -6.37
CA PHE A 194 9.52 -8.73 -5.47
C PHE A 194 8.47 -9.48 -4.64
N ILE A 195 8.24 -10.79 -4.86
CA ILE A 195 7.15 -11.53 -4.17
C ILE A 195 7.32 -11.49 -2.65
N GLN A 196 8.47 -11.91 -2.12
CA GLN A 196 8.70 -11.92 -0.67
C GLN A 196 8.76 -10.51 -0.05
N PRO A 197 9.44 -9.53 -0.67
CA PRO A 197 9.34 -8.13 -0.25
C PRO A 197 7.90 -7.59 -0.22
N ALA A 198 7.11 -7.84 -1.27
CA ALA A 198 5.72 -7.39 -1.38
C ALA A 198 4.86 -8.00 -0.28
N ILE A 199 5.02 -9.29 0.03
CA ILE A 199 4.34 -9.95 1.16
C ILE A 199 4.64 -9.24 2.48
N GLN A 200 5.92 -8.89 2.73
CA GLN A 200 6.32 -8.22 3.97
C GLN A 200 5.72 -6.83 4.10
N VAL A 201 5.83 -6.00 3.05
CA VAL A 201 5.26 -4.65 3.03
C VAL A 201 3.74 -4.71 3.15
N PHE A 202 3.08 -5.61 2.42
CA PHE A 202 1.63 -5.78 2.47
C PHE A 202 1.16 -6.19 3.87
N ASN A 203 1.79 -7.20 4.48
CA ASN A 203 1.45 -7.64 5.84
C ASN A 203 1.67 -6.51 6.85
N SER A 204 2.78 -5.77 6.75
CA SER A 204 3.06 -4.63 7.62
C SER A 204 2.00 -3.53 7.45
N TYR A 205 1.58 -3.24 6.21
CA TYR A 205 0.52 -2.27 5.93
C TYR A 205 -0.79 -2.70 6.60
N ILE A 206 -1.23 -3.95 6.40
CA ILE A 206 -2.45 -4.47 7.03
C ILE A 206 -2.38 -4.40 8.56
N GLN A 207 -1.25 -4.79 9.16
CA GLN A 207 -1.05 -4.68 10.61
C GLN A 207 -1.12 -3.24 11.10
N CYS A 208 -0.62 -2.27 10.34
CA CYS A 208 -0.67 -0.86 10.72
C CYS A 208 -2.08 -0.24 10.55
N HIS A 209 -3.05 -0.95 9.94
CA HIS A 209 -4.41 -0.45 9.70
C HIS A 209 -5.51 -1.28 10.38
N LEU A 210 -5.19 -2.43 11.01
CA LEU A 210 -6.17 -3.22 11.76
C LEU A 210 -6.11 -2.93 13.26
N ALA A 211 -7.26 -3.00 13.93
CA ALA A 211 -7.34 -2.93 15.38
C ALA A 211 -6.73 -4.17 16.04
N ALA A 212 -6.41 -4.04 17.33
CA ALA A 212 -6.06 -5.19 18.17
C ALA A 212 -7.15 -6.28 18.10
N PRO A 213 -6.80 -7.57 18.05
CA PRO A 213 -5.46 -8.13 18.27
C PRO A 213 -4.58 -8.21 17.01
N ASP A 214 -5.11 -7.92 15.82
CA ASP A 214 -4.44 -8.21 14.54
C ASP A 214 -3.56 -7.05 14.03
N GLY A 215 -3.59 -5.90 14.70
CA GLY A 215 -2.81 -4.72 14.30
C GLY A 215 -2.68 -3.62 15.36
N THR A 216 -2.08 -2.50 14.95
CA THR A 216 -1.68 -1.33 15.79
C THR A 216 -2.27 0.00 15.30
N ARG A 217 -3.42 -0.05 14.60
CA ARG A 217 -4.04 1.00 13.77
C ARG A 217 -3.83 2.48 14.16
N ASN A 218 -3.47 3.28 13.14
CA ASN A 218 -3.99 4.61 12.72
C ASN A 218 -3.09 5.15 11.59
N LEU A 219 -3.46 4.98 10.32
CA LEU A 219 -2.67 5.48 9.19
C LEU A 219 -3.56 6.01 8.07
N SER A 220 -3.07 7.00 7.31
CA SER A 220 -3.67 7.46 6.05
C SER A 220 -3.36 6.55 4.84
N VAL A 221 -4.13 6.70 3.74
CA VAL A 221 -4.24 5.72 2.63
C VAL A 221 -3.18 5.94 1.53
N ASN A 222 -2.42 4.90 1.17
CA ASN A 222 -1.79 4.76 -0.16
C ASN A 222 -2.24 3.44 -0.84
N GLY A 223 -3.53 3.39 -1.19
CA GLY A 223 -4.21 2.16 -1.60
C GLY A 223 -3.73 1.59 -2.94
N ILE A 224 -3.27 2.42 -3.88
CA ILE A 224 -2.80 1.99 -5.20
C ILE A 224 -1.53 1.14 -5.06
N THR A 225 -0.54 1.63 -4.31
CA THR A 225 0.72 0.91 -4.10
C THR A 225 0.49 -0.45 -3.44
N ILE A 226 -0.30 -0.49 -2.38
CA ILE A 226 -0.58 -1.72 -1.65
C ILE A 226 -1.42 -2.68 -2.50
N GLY A 227 -2.33 -2.16 -3.33
CA GLY A 227 -3.05 -2.95 -4.33
C GLY A 227 -2.09 -3.64 -5.29
N MET A 228 -1.13 -2.91 -5.86
CA MET A 228 -0.11 -3.45 -6.77
C MET A 228 0.80 -4.47 -6.09
N LEU A 229 1.30 -4.21 -4.88
CA LEU A 229 2.07 -5.18 -4.11
C LEU A 229 1.25 -6.44 -3.82
N GLY A 230 -0.05 -6.28 -3.53
CA GLY A 230 -0.99 -7.37 -3.36
C GLY A 230 -1.22 -8.20 -4.61
N ARG A 231 -1.11 -7.62 -5.81
CA ARG A 231 -1.17 -8.32 -7.10
C ARG A 231 0.10 -9.13 -7.36
N VAL A 232 1.28 -8.52 -7.17
CA VAL A 232 2.59 -9.21 -7.25
C VAL A 232 2.63 -10.44 -6.34
N ALA A 233 2.01 -10.34 -5.16
CA ALA A 233 1.92 -11.42 -4.17
C ALA A 233 0.51 -12.03 -4.04
N ALA A 234 -0.25 -12.13 -5.13
CA ALA A 234 -1.66 -12.55 -5.13
C ALA A 234 -1.91 -13.89 -4.40
N ASP A 235 -1.00 -14.86 -4.57
CA ASP A 235 -1.04 -16.16 -3.91
C ASP A 235 -1.16 -16.08 -2.37
N HIS A 236 -0.58 -15.04 -1.76
CA HIS A 236 -0.65 -14.79 -0.31
C HIS A 236 -1.73 -13.77 0.05
N CYS A 237 -1.79 -12.66 -0.68
CA CYS A 237 -2.58 -11.50 -0.29
C CYS A 237 -4.10 -11.71 -0.46
N ILE A 238 -4.54 -12.39 -1.53
CA ILE A 238 -5.98 -12.61 -1.78
C ILE A 238 -6.59 -13.53 -0.70
N PRO A 239 -5.99 -14.70 -0.36
CA PRO A 239 -6.49 -15.53 0.74
C PRO A 239 -6.47 -14.80 2.10
N LEU A 240 -5.43 -14.01 2.37
CA LEU A 240 -5.32 -13.24 3.62
C LEU A 240 -6.48 -12.24 3.77
N LEU A 241 -6.72 -11.39 2.77
CA LEU A 241 -7.82 -10.43 2.79
C LEU A 241 -9.17 -11.13 2.90
N THR A 242 -9.34 -12.26 2.21
CA THR A 242 -10.59 -13.04 2.27
C THR A 242 -10.87 -13.51 3.69
N SER A 243 -9.85 -14.10 4.36
CA SER A 243 -9.98 -14.58 5.73
C SER A 243 -10.27 -13.45 6.72
N LEU A 244 -9.54 -12.34 6.61
CA LEU A 244 -9.73 -11.19 7.48
C LEU A 244 -11.13 -10.60 7.32
N LEU A 245 -11.58 -10.37 6.08
CA LEU A 245 -12.88 -9.77 5.82
C LEU A 245 -14.04 -10.70 6.24
N GLU A 246 -13.95 -12.01 5.98
CA GLU A 246 -14.95 -12.97 6.45
C GLU A 246 -15.08 -13.01 7.99
N ASP A 247 -13.95 -12.93 8.71
CA ASP A 247 -13.94 -12.82 10.16
C ASP A 247 -14.61 -11.53 10.64
N ARG A 248 -14.19 -10.38 10.09
CA ARG A 248 -14.74 -9.08 10.48
C ARG A 248 -16.23 -8.95 10.21
N VAL A 249 -16.70 -9.43 9.06
CA VAL A 249 -18.13 -9.47 8.72
C VAL A 249 -18.89 -10.36 9.69
N THR A 250 -18.34 -11.52 10.05
CA THR A 250 -18.95 -12.43 11.03
C THR A 250 -19.04 -11.77 12.41
N ARG A 251 -17.98 -11.08 12.85
CA ARG A 251 -17.95 -10.34 14.11
C ARG A 251 -18.94 -9.18 14.11
N LEU A 252 -19.00 -8.38 13.05
CA LEU A 252 -19.95 -7.27 12.90
C LEU A 252 -21.39 -7.77 12.98
N HIS A 253 -21.73 -8.82 12.23
CA HIS A 253 -23.07 -9.42 12.28
C HIS A 253 -23.44 -9.86 13.71
N GLY A 254 -22.51 -10.53 14.41
CA GLY A 254 -22.73 -10.96 15.78
C GLY A 254 -22.89 -9.80 16.77
N GLN A 255 -22.13 -8.71 16.61
CA GLN A 255 -22.27 -7.52 17.46
C GLN A 255 -23.61 -6.81 17.24
N LEU A 256 -24.01 -6.60 15.98
CA LEU A 256 -25.31 -5.98 15.67
C LEU A 256 -26.48 -6.81 16.23
N GLN A 257 -26.41 -8.14 16.15
CA GLN A 257 -27.43 -9.02 16.75
C GLN A 257 -27.49 -8.90 18.28
N ARG A 258 -26.33 -8.85 18.96
CA ARG A 258 -26.28 -8.67 20.43
C ARG A 258 -26.84 -7.31 20.84
N THR A 259 -26.47 -6.25 20.14
CA THR A 259 -27.00 -4.90 20.40
C THR A 259 -28.51 -4.86 20.19
N GLN A 260 -29.02 -5.49 19.14
CA GLN A 260 -30.47 -5.61 18.91
C GLN A 260 -31.17 -6.33 20.07
N GLN A 261 -30.64 -7.46 20.53
CA GLN A 261 -31.21 -8.19 21.68
C GLN A 261 -31.19 -7.34 22.95
N HIS A 262 -30.12 -6.59 23.19
CA HIS A 262 -30.00 -5.70 24.34
C HIS A 262 -31.03 -4.55 24.29
N LEU A 263 -31.21 -3.93 23.12
CA LEU A 263 -32.22 -2.87 22.91
C LEU A 263 -33.66 -3.38 23.09
N MET A 264 -33.92 -4.67 22.81
CA MET A 264 -35.22 -5.29 23.08
C MET A 264 -35.42 -5.64 24.56
N ALA A 265 -34.34 -5.91 25.31
CA ALA A 265 -34.40 -6.38 26.69
C ALA A 265 -34.23 -5.27 27.76
N SER A 266 -33.66 -4.12 27.41
CA SER A 266 -33.32 -3.05 28.35
C SER A 266 -33.92 -1.70 27.95
N SER A 267 -34.33 -0.92 28.95
CA SER A 267 -34.88 0.43 28.79
C SER A 267 -33.82 1.55 28.93
N ASP A 268 -32.54 1.19 29.01
CA ASP A 268 -31.42 2.14 29.07
C ASP A 268 -30.51 2.02 27.83
N PRO A 269 -30.72 2.87 26.80
CA PRO A 269 -29.99 2.83 25.53
C PRO A 269 -28.51 3.24 25.64
N GLY A 270 -28.06 3.77 26.79
CA GLY A 270 -26.77 4.46 26.93
C GLY A 270 -25.55 3.58 27.21
N SER A 271 -25.70 2.26 27.40
CA SER A 271 -24.62 1.37 27.89
C SER A 271 -23.94 0.52 26.82
N VAL A 272 -24.29 0.68 25.53
CA VAL A 272 -23.67 -0.09 24.45
C VAL A 272 -22.25 0.44 24.21
N ASP A 273 -21.24 -0.37 24.56
CA ASP A 273 -19.85 -0.11 24.21
C ASP A 273 -19.70 -0.09 22.68
N ARG A 274 -19.68 1.13 22.12
CA ARG A 274 -19.56 1.38 20.68
C ARG A 274 -18.15 1.18 20.17
N LYS A 275 -17.13 1.18 21.03
CA LYS A 275 -15.73 1.09 20.62
C LYS A 275 -15.48 -0.15 19.77
N VAL A 276 -16.04 -1.29 20.17
CA VAL A 276 -15.89 -2.54 19.41
C VAL A 276 -16.55 -2.46 18.03
N LEU A 277 -17.67 -1.75 17.89
CA LEU A 277 -18.30 -1.53 16.58
C LEU A 277 -17.48 -0.57 15.73
N ASP A 278 -17.01 0.54 16.31
CA ASP A 278 -16.17 1.52 15.63
C ASP A 278 -14.86 0.87 15.13
N ASP A 279 -14.23 0.04 15.97
CA ASP A 279 -13.04 -0.74 15.60
C ASP A 279 -13.33 -1.70 14.43
N LEU A 280 -14.48 -2.38 14.45
CA LEU A 280 -14.87 -3.26 13.35
C LEU A 280 -15.21 -2.50 12.06
N TYR A 281 -15.81 -1.32 12.16
CA TYR A 281 -16.12 -0.51 10.99
C TYR A 281 -14.85 -0.02 10.30
N GLU A 282 -13.88 0.44 11.08
CA GLU A 282 -12.56 0.83 10.58
C GLU A 282 -11.81 -0.37 10.00
N ASP A 283 -11.80 -1.54 10.66
CA ASP A 283 -11.18 -2.74 10.09
C ASP A 283 -11.80 -3.13 8.74
N ILE A 284 -13.13 -3.10 8.64
CA ILE A 284 -13.84 -3.41 7.40
C ILE A 284 -13.59 -2.33 6.34
N HIS A 285 -13.54 -1.06 6.73
CA HIS A 285 -13.19 0.06 5.86
C HIS A 285 -11.85 -0.20 5.15
N TRP A 286 -10.79 -0.46 5.93
CA TRP A 286 -9.46 -0.71 5.38
C TRP A 286 -9.38 -1.97 4.52
N LEU A 287 -10.02 -3.05 4.95
CA LEU A 287 -10.05 -4.30 4.18
C LEU A 287 -10.80 -4.14 2.86
N ILE A 288 -11.91 -3.38 2.81
CA ILE A 288 -12.64 -3.10 1.57
C ILE A 288 -11.79 -2.22 0.64
N LEU A 289 -11.14 -1.18 1.16
CA LEU A 289 -10.27 -0.30 0.37
C LEU A 289 -9.13 -1.09 -0.28
N VAL A 290 -8.36 -1.84 0.51
CA VAL A 290 -7.23 -2.64 -0.02
C VAL A 290 -7.72 -3.68 -1.01
N SER A 291 -8.83 -4.37 -0.73
CA SER A 291 -9.42 -5.34 -1.68
C SER A 291 -9.84 -4.68 -2.99
N GLY A 292 -10.40 -3.47 -2.94
CA GLY A 292 -10.81 -2.74 -4.14
C GLY A 292 -9.64 -2.35 -5.04
N TYR A 293 -8.55 -1.83 -4.45
CA TYR A 293 -7.34 -1.50 -5.21
C TYR A 293 -6.60 -2.74 -5.71
N LEU A 294 -6.59 -3.85 -4.96
CA LEU A 294 -5.99 -5.11 -5.40
C LEU A 294 -6.75 -5.68 -6.61
N LEU A 295 -8.08 -5.76 -6.53
CA LEU A 295 -8.89 -6.45 -7.53
C LEU A 295 -9.11 -5.67 -8.82
N ALA A 296 -8.99 -4.35 -8.83
CA ALA A 296 -9.29 -3.56 -10.03
C ALA A 296 -8.53 -2.23 -10.04
N ASP A 297 -8.36 -1.66 -11.23
CA ASP A 297 -7.81 -0.32 -11.42
C ASP A 297 -8.87 0.79 -11.38
N ASP A 298 -8.41 2.02 -11.19
CA ASP A 298 -9.27 3.18 -11.31
C ASP A 298 -9.54 3.48 -12.79
N PRO A 299 -10.81 3.66 -13.18
CA PRO A 299 -11.16 3.93 -14.57
C PRO A 299 -10.71 5.34 -14.96
N GLN A 300 -9.53 5.46 -15.59
CA GLN A 300 -9.00 6.72 -16.10
C GLN A 300 -9.47 7.01 -17.54
N GLY A 301 -10.79 6.99 -17.76
CA GLY A 301 -11.40 7.27 -19.07
C GLY A 301 -11.47 6.08 -20.04
N GLU A 302 -10.74 5.00 -19.76
CA GLU A 302 -10.82 3.72 -20.48
C GLU A 302 -11.67 2.68 -19.74
N THR A 303 -12.03 1.59 -20.43
CA THR A 303 -12.68 0.43 -19.81
C THR A 303 -11.68 -0.30 -18.92
N PRO A 304 -11.91 -0.39 -17.60
CA PRO A 304 -10.97 -1.08 -16.73
C PRO A 304 -11.03 -2.59 -16.96
N LEU A 305 -9.88 -3.22 -17.15
CA LEU A 305 -9.73 -4.67 -17.28
C LEU A 305 -9.45 -5.31 -15.92
N ILE A 306 -9.65 -6.62 -15.82
CA ILE A 306 -9.19 -7.40 -14.68
C ILE A 306 -7.65 -7.36 -14.71
N PRO A 307 -6.97 -6.98 -13.61
CA PRO A 307 -5.51 -7.00 -13.56
C PRO A 307 -4.97 -8.38 -13.93
N SER A 308 -3.91 -8.42 -14.75
CA SER A 308 -3.38 -9.66 -15.32
C SER A 308 -2.97 -10.64 -14.22
N GLU A 309 -2.38 -10.17 -13.13
CA GLU A 309 -1.94 -11.01 -12.00
C GLU A 309 -3.13 -11.68 -11.30
N VAL A 310 -4.26 -10.97 -11.19
CA VAL A 310 -5.49 -11.51 -10.59
C VAL A 310 -6.10 -12.58 -11.51
N MET A 311 -6.11 -12.32 -12.82
CA MET A 311 -6.58 -13.29 -13.81
C MET A 311 -5.69 -14.54 -13.83
N GLU A 312 -4.37 -14.36 -13.89
CA GLU A 312 -3.39 -15.45 -13.85
C GLU A 312 -3.51 -16.27 -12.56
N PHE A 313 -3.69 -15.61 -11.42
CA PHE A 313 -3.94 -16.29 -10.15
C PHE A 313 -5.20 -17.16 -10.20
N SER A 314 -6.32 -16.66 -10.73
CA SER A 314 -7.56 -17.44 -10.86
C SER A 314 -7.38 -18.62 -11.82
N ILE A 315 -6.74 -18.40 -12.98
CA ILE A 315 -6.46 -19.45 -13.98
C ILE A 315 -5.57 -20.54 -13.37
N LYS A 316 -4.50 -20.16 -12.66
CA LYS A 316 -3.55 -21.07 -12.01
C LYS A 316 -4.25 -22.05 -11.05
N HIS A 317 -5.25 -21.58 -10.30
CA HIS A 317 -5.97 -22.40 -9.30
C HIS A 317 -7.28 -23.00 -9.82
N SER A 318 -7.66 -22.74 -11.07
CA SER A 318 -8.96 -23.14 -11.64
C SER A 318 -9.26 -24.65 -11.53
N THR A 319 -8.22 -25.50 -11.55
CA THR A 319 -8.38 -26.97 -11.43
C THR A 319 -8.70 -27.45 -10.01
N GLU A 320 -8.44 -26.63 -9.00
CA GLU A 320 -8.68 -26.94 -7.59
C GLU A 320 -10.09 -26.51 -7.13
N VAL A 321 -10.70 -25.62 -7.89
CA VAL A 321 -11.99 -24.96 -7.63
C VAL A 321 -13.18 -25.78 -8.14
N ASP A 322 -14.24 -25.83 -7.34
CA ASP A 322 -15.57 -26.25 -7.75
C ASP A 322 -16.43 -25.02 -8.09
N ILE A 323 -16.80 -24.89 -9.37
CA ILE A 323 -17.54 -23.73 -9.90
C ILE A 323 -18.92 -23.61 -9.25
N ASN A 324 -19.62 -24.73 -9.00
CA ASN A 324 -20.96 -24.70 -8.42
C ASN A 324 -20.93 -24.17 -6.98
N THR A 325 -19.95 -24.61 -6.19
CA THR A 325 -19.73 -24.13 -4.82
C THR A 325 -19.33 -22.65 -4.83
N THR A 326 -18.51 -22.23 -5.80
CA THR A 326 -18.13 -20.82 -5.97
C THR A 326 -19.35 -19.95 -6.29
N LEU A 327 -20.22 -20.38 -7.21
CA LEU A 327 -21.47 -19.71 -7.52
C LEU A 327 -22.44 -19.69 -6.33
N GLN A 328 -22.48 -20.76 -5.53
CA GLN A 328 -23.27 -20.79 -4.30
C GLN A 328 -22.76 -19.74 -3.31
N ILE A 329 -21.44 -19.67 -3.08
CA ILE A 329 -20.80 -18.67 -2.20
C ILE A 329 -21.13 -17.24 -2.64
N LEU A 330 -21.11 -16.98 -3.95
CA LEU A 330 -21.48 -15.70 -4.53
C LEU A 330 -22.98 -15.40 -4.40
N GLY A 331 -23.82 -16.40 -4.65
CA GLY A 331 -25.28 -16.29 -4.66
C GLY A 331 -25.95 -16.26 -3.28
N SER A 332 -25.22 -16.57 -2.21
CA SER A 332 -25.74 -16.59 -0.84
C SER A 332 -24.95 -15.66 0.11
N PRO A 333 -24.95 -14.33 -0.14
CA PRO A 333 -24.29 -13.35 0.75
C PRO A 333 -24.98 -13.26 2.13
N GLY A 334 -26.15 -13.88 2.29
CA GLY A 334 -26.85 -13.96 3.57
C GLY A 334 -26.34 -15.05 4.52
N GLU A 335 -25.51 -15.97 4.05
CA GLU A 335 -25.00 -17.12 4.79
C GLU A 335 -23.49 -16.98 5.02
N LYS A 336 -22.99 -17.58 6.11
CA LYS A 336 -21.55 -17.62 6.36
C LYS A 336 -20.89 -18.47 5.28
N ALA A 337 -19.76 -18.02 4.72
CA ALA A 337 -19.05 -18.80 3.71
C ALA A 337 -18.67 -20.19 4.24
N SER A 338 -18.25 -20.27 5.51
CA SER A 338 -17.87 -21.51 6.19
C SER A 338 -19.02 -22.49 6.44
N SER A 339 -20.29 -22.08 6.30
CA SER A 339 -21.43 -23.02 6.41
C SER A 339 -21.77 -23.70 5.08
N ILE A 340 -21.15 -23.29 3.97
CA ILE A 340 -21.41 -23.86 2.65
C ILE A 340 -20.51 -25.08 2.44
N PRO A 341 -21.07 -26.28 2.16
CA PRO A 341 -20.27 -27.48 1.92
C PRO A 341 -19.27 -27.27 0.78
N GLY A 342 -18.01 -27.62 1.02
CA GLY A 342 -16.97 -27.47 0.00
C GLY A 342 -16.38 -26.06 -0.12
N CYS A 343 -16.66 -25.13 0.81
CA CYS A 343 -16.17 -23.75 0.77
C CYS A 343 -14.65 -23.59 0.55
N ASN A 344 -13.84 -24.60 0.89
CA ASN A 344 -12.39 -24.60 0.69
C ASN A 344 -11.96 -24.80 -0.77
N ARG A 345 -12.87 -25.21 -1.66
CA ARG A 345 -12.62 -25.43 -3.09
C ARG A 345 -13.32 -24.36 -3.91
N THR A 346 -13.14 -23.10 -3.54
CA THR A 346 -13.80 -21.97 -4.19
C THR A 346 -12.76 -21.00 -4.71
N ASP A 347 -13.06 -20.32 -5.82
CA ASP A 347 -12.15 -19.33 -6.37
C ASP A 347 -11.95 -18.20 -5.35
N SER A 348 -10.69 -17.91 -5.01
CA SER A 348 -10.40 -16.95 -3.94
C SER A 348 -10.68 -15.50 -4.34
N VAL A 349 -10.63 -15.16 -5.64
CA VAL A 349 -11.00 -13.83 -6.15
C VAL A 349 -12.50 -13.62 -5.96
N ILE A 350 -13.31 -14.59 -6.39
CA ILE A 350 -14.76 -14.55 -6.23
C ILE A 350 -15.15 -14.65 -4.76
N ARG A 351 -14.41 -15.38 -3.93
CA ARG A 351 -14.68 -15.47 -2.49
C ARG A 351 -14.40 -14.14 -1.78
N LEU A 352 -13.30 -13.45 -2.11
CA LEU A 352 -13.00 -12.12 -1.58
C LEU A 352 -14.11 -11.12 -1.94
N LEU A 353 -14.50 -11.09 -3.20
CA LEU A 353 -15.64 -10.32 -3.66
C LEU A 353 -16.92 -10.65 -2.85
N SER A 354 -17.20 -11.94 -2.69
CA SER A 354 -18.37 -12.41 -1.97
C SER A 354 -18.33 -12.02 -0.49
N ALA A 355 -17.16 -11.82 0.11
CA ALA A 355 -17.03 -11.28 1.46
C ALA A 355 -17.49 -9.82 1.54
N VAL A 356 -17.18 -8.97 0.54
CA VAL A 356 -17.71 -7.60 0.47
C VAL A 356 -19.23 -7.59 0.26
N LEU A 357 -19.75 -8.49 -0.59
CA LEU A 357 -21.20 -8.66 -0.75
C LEU A 357 -21.89 -9.09 0.56
N ARG A 358 -21.24 -9.94 1.36
CA ARG A 358 -21.73 -10.28 2.72
C ARG A 358 -21.75 -9.05 3.64
N THR A 359 -20.75 -8.17 3.58
CA THR A 359 -20.80 -6.88 4.30
C THR A 359 -22.02 -6.06 3.92
N SER A 360 -22.30 -5.94 2.62
CA SER A 360 -23.49 -5.24 2.10
C SER A 360 -24.80 -5.87 2.57
N GLU A 361 -24.89 -7.20 2.64
CA GLU A 361 -26.06 -7.90 3.15
C GLU A 361 -26.23 -7.71 4.67
N VAL A 362 -25.13 -7.65 5.44
CA VAL A 362 -25.17 -7.31 6.87
C VAL A 362 -25.73 -5.90 7.08
N GLU A 363 -25.26 -4.91 6.33
CA GLU A 363 -25.76 -3.53 6.35
C GLU A 363 -27.26 -3.46 5.97
N SER A 364 -27.65 -4.19 4.93
CA SER A 364 -29.04 -4.28 4.46
C SER A 364 -29.96 -4.94 5.49
N ARG A 365 -29.49 -5.97 6.21
CA ARG A 365 -30.24 -6.62 7.31
C ARG A 365 -30.40 -5.69 8.50
N ALA A 366 -29.35 -4.99 8.89
CA ALA A 366 -29.40 -4.02 9.98
C ALA A 366 -30.41 -2.89 9.69
N THR A 367 -30.42 -2.38 8.46
CA THR A 367 -31.40 -1.39 8.00
C THR A 367 -32.84 -1.93 8.09
N ARG A 368 -33.08 -3.16 7.61
CA ARG A 368 -34.40 -3.83 7.73
C ARG A 368 -34.83 -4.07 9.18
N ALA A 369 -33.87 -4.21 10.09
CA ALA A 369 -34.10 -4.39 11.52
C ALA A 369 -34.20 -3.06 12.31
N SER A 370 -34.25 -1.91 11.61
CA SER A 370 -34.28 -0.57 12.22
C SER A 370 -33.05 -0.26 13.09
N LEU A 371 -31.89 -0.82 12.73
CA LEU A 371 -30.59 -0.58 13.39
C LEU A 371 -29.74 0.46 12.64
N THR A 372 -30.34 1.30 11.79
CA THR A 372 -29.61 2.25 10.93
C THR A 372 -28.71 3.19 11.72
N GLU A 373 -29.14 3.61 12.92
CA GLU A 373 -28.37 4.49 13.81
C GLU A 373 -27.08 3.85 14.36
N LEU A 374 -26.91 2.53 14.18
CA LEU A 374 -25.71 1.80 14.58
C LEU A 374 -24.75 1.58 13.42
N LEU A 375 -25.14 1.88 12.18
CA LEU A 375 -24.32 1.67 10.98
C LEU A 375 -23.32 2.80 10.78
N SER A 376 -22.17 2.48 10.19
CA SER A 376 -21.18 3.47 9.75
C SER A 376 -21.51 3.96 8.33
N PRO A 377 -21.78 5.26 8.13
CA PRO A 377 -21.95 5.83 6.79
C PRO A 377 -20.68 5.73 5.94
N GLN A 378 -19.50 5.67 6.57
CA GLN A 378 -18.23 5.49 5.85
C GLN A 378 -18.18 4.08 5.23
N MET A 379 -18.48 3.04 6.01
CA MET A 379 -18.56 1.66 5.50
C MET A 379 -19.54 1.54 4.31
N GLY A 380 -20.71 2.18 4.39
CA GLY A 380 -21.67 2.21 3.28
C GLY A 380 -21.11 2.87 2.02
N LYS A 381 -20.33 3.96 2.15
CA LYS A 381 -19.62 4.57 1.02
C LYS A 381 -18.59 3.60 0.42
N ASP A 382 -17.85 2.89 1.25
CA ASP A 382 -16.80 1.97 0.80
C ASP A 382 -17.40 0.78 0.04
N ILE A 383 -18.51 0.22 0.54
CA ILE A 383 -19.26 -0.83 -0.16
C ILE A 383 -19.71 -0.34 -1.54
N VAL A 384 -20.34 0.83 -1.62
CA VAL A 384 -20.81 1.39 -2.90
C VAL A 384 -19.65 1.69 -3.85
N TRP A 385 -18.55 2.24 -3.32
CA TRP A 385 -17.32 2.49 -4.09
C TRP A 385 -16.76 1.18 -4.67
N PHE A 386 -16.64 0.14 -3.84
CA PHE A 386 -16.14 -1.18 -4.26
C PHE A 386 -17.04 -1.81 -5.33
N LEU A 387 -18.36 -1.83 -5.10
CA LEU A 387 -19.32 -2.40 -6.05
C LEU A 387 -19.31 -1.66 -7.40
N ARG A 388 -19.10 -0.33 -7.38
CA ARG A 388 -18.94 0.45 -8.62
C ARG A 388 -17.68 0.06 -9.38
N ARG A 389 -16.57 -0.18 -8.69
CA ARG A 389 -15.30 -0.63 -9.28
C ARG A 389 -15.47 -2.04 -9.86
N TRP A 390 -16.02 -2.96 -9.07
CA TRP A 390 -16.32 -4.33 -9.47
C TRP A 390 -17.22 -4.39 -10.72
N ALA A 391 -18.32 -3.65 -10.73
CA ALA A 391 -19.29 -3.66 -11.83
C ALA A 391 -18.69 -3.22 -13.17
N LYS A 392 -17.63 -2.39 -13.16
CA LYS A 392 -16.95 -1.95 -14.38
C LYS A 392 -15.95 -2.96 -14.92
N THR A 393 -15.42 -3.83 -14.06
CA THR A 393 -14.28 -4.69 -14.38
C THR A 393 -14.68 -6.17 -14.54
N TYR A 394 -15.60 -6.67 -13.73
CA TYR A 394 -15.91 -8.10 -13.61
C TYR A 394 -17.34 -8.48 -14.03
N LEU A 395 -18.19 -7.51 -14.37
CA LEU A 395 -19.52 -7.78 -14.92
C LEU A 395 -19.49 -7.65 -16.43
N LEU A 396 -20.02 -8.66 -17.13
CA LEU A 396 -20.12 -8.70 -18.59
C LEU A 396 -18.75 -8.51 -19.28
N VAL A 397 -17.76 -9.25 -18.79
CA VAL A 397 -16.39 -9.25 -19.32
C VAL A 397 -16.39 -9.54 -20.82
N ASP A 398 -15.79 -8.65 -21.62
CA ASP A 398 -15.54 -8.90 -23.04
C ASP A 398 -14.24 -9.67 -23.19
N GLU A 399 -14.35 -10.98 -23.46
CA GLU A 399 -13.21 -11.87 -23.66
C GLU A 399 -12.24 -11.38 -24.75
N LYS A 400 -12.70 -10.56 -25.70
CA LYS A 400 -11.84 -10.02 -26.76
C LYS A 400 -10.81 -9.01 -26.27
N LEU A 401 -10.99 -8.47 -25.07
CA LEU A 401 -10.08 -7.50 -24.47
C LEU A 401 -8.93 -8.16 -23.69
N TYR A 402 -8.95 -9.49 -23.55
CA TYR A 402 -7.91 -10.26 -22.87
C TYR A 402 -7.15 -11.05 -23.92
N GLU A 403 -5.86 -10.73 -24.10
CA GLU A 403 -4.97 -11.51 -24.97
C GLU A 403 -4.78 -12.91 -24.36
N GLN A 404 -4.87 -13.95 -25.19
CA GLN A 404 -4.76 -15.36 -24.79
C GLN A 404 -3.33 -15.81 -24.51
#